data_AF-A0A7Y4ZV94-F1
#
_entry.id   AF-A0A7Y4ZV94-F1
#
_cell.length_a   1.000
_cell.length_b   1.000
_cell.length_c   1.000
_cell.angle_alpha   90.00
_cell.angle_beta   90.00
_cell.angle_gamma   90.00
#
_symmetry.space_group_name_H-M   'P 1'
#
loop_
_entity.id
_entity.type
_entity.pdbx_description
1 polymer ?
#
loop_
_entity_poly.entity_id
_entity_poly.type
_entity_poly.pdbx_seq_one_letter_code
_entity_poly.pdbx_strand_id
1 'polypeptide(L)'
;MRRLSSVSLSLASLVLLAAACSACSPAAAPLPAKNPGDAPGVATSTAVSENKGPPADPFAIPKNLRAEVPPPATLKTPDLAQWKAAIALPGLSKAPASCTAFARTKTAAAGKSAKKGSAPVCPKEPAQLMSELGKAMSAEGARDEALFALEECAFPPGFIRSLRAELAPHECGDVIVNPMLEAPPKGLPVELSHAMVGQSLASLLRRTSDSAPIMKAPFTKERVLAFIKTELGPWVTTQAATIEKLSQASTSLDGFGLGVAAIESGNADLRLGEIIREAPVPDDFRKDPELLHIYQTQLDGYLEPRVRRGRDAALVGLRKFADVGIFQSERLSRAQGLLSKMYAGRRIDALSSVLLPQAPVAKEYLLGVLPTFYVNGSYTASLGEDAGYLGAAFQQGFPSVARSESIAGGEKLKPAAKVAHAIGRARLGLTYWRGIEFDRVIALTSSATKEEPEARFLLALSLAMRNGPSDAVEMMSASTPHALNVGKTDALDVIAAEKGPLAGMAAFDAALLRETTPPPEARPEYFQDLAKRYRTAAELLVDPAYKARAAERADHAEKIAAAAAQK
;
A
#
# COMPACT_ATOMS: atom_id res chain seq x y z
N MET A 1 14.20 26.61 -54.41
CA MET A 1 15.45 25.84 -54.54
C MET A 1 16.50 26.35 -53.56
N ARG A 2 16.45 25.87 -52.31
CA ARG A 2 17.60 25.60 -51.44
C ARG A 2 17.23 24.30 -50.72
N ARG A 3 18.12 23.32 -50.82
CA ARG A 3 17.85 21.89 -50.70
C ARG A 3 17.50 21.48 -49.27
N LEU A 4 16.22 21.22 -49.01
CA LEU A 4 15.72 20.32 -47.96
C LEU A 4 15.88 18.88 -48.46
N SER A 5 17.10 18.39 -48.52
CA SER A 5 17.39 17.01 -48.94
C SER A 5 18.42 16.45 -47.97
N SER A 6 17.96 15.56 -47.08
CA SER A 6 18.69 14.66 -46.17
C SER A 6 18.39 14.78 -44.66
N VAL A 7 17.12 14.94 -44.24
CA VAL A 7 16.69 14.41 -42.92
C VAL A 7 16.47 12.90 -43.06
N SER A 8 17.58 12.23 -43.36
CA SER A 8 17.74 10.79 -43.37
C SER A 8 18.65 10.49 -42.18
N LEU A 9 18.07 10.48 -40.98
CA LEU A 9 18.76 10.15 -39.74
C LEU A 9 17.99 9.05 -38.99
N SER A 10 18.02 7.87 -39.61
CA SER A 10 17.92 6.59 -38.92
C SER A 10 19.00 6.53 -37.83
N LEU A 11 18.62 6.43 -36.55
CA LEU A 11 19.42 5.90 -35.42
C LEU A 11 18.67 5.99 -34.07
N ALA A 12 17.73 6.93 -33.90
CA ALA A 12 16.69 6.82 -32.86
C ALA A 12 15.77 5.60 -33.12
N SER A 13 15.62 5.23 -34.39
CA SER A 13 15.00 3.99 -34.88
C SER A 13 15.71 2.70 -34.44
N LEU A 14 16.84 2.76 -33.72
CA LEU A 14 17.57 1.58 -33.22
C LEU A 14 17.38 1.29 -31.73
N VAL A 15 16.76 2.18 -30.94
CA VAL A 15 16.03 1.77 -29.73
C VAL A 15 14.82 0.90 -30.13
N LEU A 16 14.33 1.08 -31.37
CA LEU A 16 13.04 0.58 -31.84
C LEU A 16 12.98 -0.85 -32.39
N LEU A 17 14.07 -1.57 -32.70
CA LEU A 17 13.98 -2.95 -33.24
C LEU A 17 14.56 -4.06 -32.35
N ALA A 18 15.49 -3.77 -31.42
CA ALA A 18 16.20 -4.81 -30.67
C ALA A 18 15.53 -5.23 -29.35
N ALA A 19 14.53 -4.47 -28.87
CA ALA A 19 13.61 -4.92 -27.82
C ALA A 19 12.28 -5.47 -28.37
N ALA A 20 12.11 -5.52 -29.71
CA ALA A 20 10.82 -5.63 -30.38
C ALA A 20 10.53 -6.96 -31.08
N CYS A 21 11.29 -8.03 -30.83
CA CYS A 21 10.85 -9.38 -31.21
C CYS A 21 10.61 -10.24 -29.97
N SER A 22 9.41 -10.12 -29.42
CA SER A 22 8.52 -11.28 -29.29
C SER A 22 9.20 -12.60 -28.89
N ALA A 23 9.45 -12.79 -27.60
CA ALA A 23 9.51 -14.15 -27.05
C ALA A 23 8.16 -14.45 -26.37
N CYS A 24 7.18 -14.75 -27.23
CA CYS A 24 5.91 -15.42 -26.97
C CYS A 24 5.02 -14.92 -25.82
N SER A 25 4.12 -14.00 -26.14
CA SER A 25 2.81 -13.95 -25.48
C SER A 25 1.98 -15.17 -25.86
N PRO A 26 1.52 -16.01 -24.91
CA PRO A 26 0.10 -16.11 -24.67
C PRO A 26 -0.32 -14.88 -23.85
N ALA A 27 -1.52 -14.37 -24.11
CA ALA A 27 -2.15 -13.41 -23.22
C ALA A 27 -2.04 -13.96 -21.78
N ALA A 28 -1.41 -13.19 -20.87
CA ALA A 28 -1.73 -13.36 -19.46
C ALA A 28 -3.26 -13.29 -19.39
N ALA A 29 -3.87 -14.32 -18.81
CA ALA A 29 -5.32 -14.41 -18.73
C ALA A 29 -5.85 -13.04 -18.30
N PRO A 30 -6.77 -12.43 -19.06
CA PRO A 30 -7.45 -11.26 -18.56
C PRO A 30 -7.95 -11.63 -17.16
N LEU A 31 -7.90 -10.68 -16.22
CA LEU A 31 -8.75 -10.72 -15.02
C LEU A 31 -10.05 -11.39 -15.46
N PRO A 32 -10.55 -12.46 -14.79
CA PRO A 32 -11.80 -13.06 -15.22
C PRO A 32 -12.78 -11.91 -15.38
N ALA A 33 -13.13 -11.65 -16.65
CA ALA A 33 -14.13 -10.68 -16.98
C ALA A 33 -15.39 -11.32 -16.43
N LYS A 34 -15.71 -11.01 -15.17
CA LYS A 34 -17.10 -10.99 -14.78
C LYS A 34 -17.73 -10.06 -15.81
N ASN A 35 -18.58 -10.65 -16.65
CA ASN A 35 -19.37 -9.92 -17.62
C ASN A 35 -19.82 -8.60 -17.00
N PRO A 36 -19.76 -7.46 -17.71
CA PRO A 36 -20.34 -6.20 -17.23
C PRO A 36 -21.87 -6.25 -17.04
N GLY A 37 -22.48 -7.43 -17.09
CA GLY A 37 -23.93 -7.65 -16.99
C GLY A 37 -24.46 -8.00 -15.59
N ASP A 38 -23.61 -8.31 -14.60
CA ASP A 38 -24.06 -8.69 -13.24
C ASP A 38 -23.49 -7.78 -12.15
N ALA A 39 -23.34 -6.49 -12.45
CA ALA A 39 -23.33 -5.45 -11.42
C ALA A 39 -24.79 -5.10 -11.12
N PRO A 40 -25.24 -5.01 -9.85
CA PRO A 40 -26.51 -4.39 -9.55
C PRO A 40 -26.41 -2.92 -9.94
N GLY A 41 -26.97 -2.59 -11.11
CA GLY A 41 -27.27 -1.24 -11.59
C GLY A 41 -26.12 -0.24 -11.55
N VAL A 42 -25.50 0.00 -12.70
CA VAL A 42 -24.90 1.32 -12.99
C VAL A 42 -26.04 2.32 -12.82
N ALA A 43 -26.07 3.03 -11.70
CA ALA A 43 -26.91 4.19 -11.52
C ALA A 43 -26.38 5.24 -12.50
N THR A 44 -27.07 5.36 -13.64
CA THR A 44 -26.97 6.52 -14.53
C THR A 44 -27.01 7.77 -13.68
N SER A 45 -25.92 8.54 -13.76
CA SER A 45 -25.76 9.87 -13.22
C SER A 45 -26.93 10.75 -13.66
N THR A 46 -27.93 10.90 -12.79
CA THR A 46 -28.83 12.03 -12.85
C THR A 46 -28.06 13.24 -12.33
N ALA A 47 -27.86 14.22 -13.20
CA ALA A 47 -27.43 15.55 -12.83
C ALA A 47 -28.21 16.01 -11.58
N VAL A 48 -27.50 16.27 -10.50
CA VAL A 48 -28.09 16.79 -9.26
C VAL A 48 -28.42 18.25 -9.54
N SER A 49 -29.68 18.50 -9.90
CA SER A 49 -30.31 19.80 -9.70
C SER A 49 -30.19 20.14 -8.22
N GLU A 50 -29.69 21.34 -7.90
CA GLU A 50 -29.76 21.95 -6.58
C GLU A 50 -31.23 21.96 -6.13
N ASN A 51 -31.63 20.95 -5.35
CA ASN A 51 -32.97 20.88 -4.80
C ASN A 51 -32.99 21.76 -3.55
N LYS A 52 -33.60 22.95 -3.66
CA LYS A 52 -33.89 23.90 -2.57
C LYS A 52 -34.97 23.35 -1.62
N GLY A 53 -34.73 22.17 -1.04
CA GLY A 53 -35.45 21.71 0.14
C GLY A 53 -34.89 22.35 1.41
N PRO A 54 -35.59 22.23 2.57
CA PRO A 54 -34.98 22.53 3.86
C PRO A 54 -33.65 21.76 3.99
N PRO A 55 -32.62 22.33 4.66
CA PRO A 55 -31.32 21.69 4.73
C PRO A 55 -31.51 20.28 5.29
N ALA A 56 -31.22 19.27 4.46
CA ALA A 56 -31.23 17.89 4.89
C ALA A 56 -30.33 17.78 6.12
N ASP A 57 -30.77 17.05 7.14
CA ASP A 57 -29.96 16.82 8.34
C ASP A 57 -28.56 16.34 7.90
N PRO A 58 -27.49 17.10 8.17
CA PRO A 58 -26.16 16.77 7.69
C PRO A 58 -25.64 15.47 8.33
N PHE A 59 -26.24 15.01 9.43
CA PHE A 59 -25.93 13.75 10.09
C PHE A 59 -26.90 12.62 9.75
N ALA A 60 -27.78 12.80 8.75
CA ALA A 60 -28.76 11.79 8.35
C ALA A 60 -28.08 10.46 8.00
N ILE A 61 -28.41 9.41 8.75
CA ILE A 61 -27.86 8.08 8.53
C ILE A 61 -28.47 7.47 7.25
N PRO A 62 -27.64 7.05 6.29
CA PRO A 62 -28.11 6.39 5.08
C PRO A 62 -28.84 5.08 5.40
N LYS A 63 -29.97 4.84 4.74
CA LYS A 63 -30.78 3.61 4.93
C LYS A 63 -30.04 2.33 4.53
N ASN A 64 -29.13 2.42 3.56
CA ASN A 64 -28.40 1.27 3.01
C ASN A 64 -26.90 1.45 3.30
N LEU A 65 -26.43 0.81 4.36
CA LEU A 65 -25.01 0.67 4.67
C LEU A 65 -24.48 -0.62 4.04
N ARG A 66 -23.36 -0.56 3.31
CA ARG A 66 -22.76 -1.74 2.67
C ARG A 66 -22.16 -2.68 3.71
N ALA A 67 -22.22 -3.98 3.41
CA ALA A 67 -21.62 -5.03 4.23
C ALA A 67 -20.26 -5.49 3.67
N GLU A 68 -19.22 -5.50 4.51
CA GLU A 68 -17.92 -6.14 4.20
C GLU A 68 -18.15 -7.61 3.88
N VAL A 69 -17.70 -8.03 2.70
CA VAL A 69 -17.65 -9.44 2.32
C VAL A 69 -16.31 -9.99 2.80
N PRO A 70 -16.29 -10.98 3.72
CA PRO A 70 -15.04 -11.54 4.20
C PRO A 70 -14.30 -12.24 3.04
N PRO A 71 -12.95 -12.29 3.09
CA PRO A 71 -12.19 -13.08 2.14
C PRO A 71 -12.57 -14.57 2.27
N PRO A 72 -12.36 -15.38 1.21
CA PRO A 72 -12.67 -16.82 1.25
C PRO A 72 -12.00 -17.51 2.45
N ALA A 73 -12.75 -18.34 3.17
CA ALA A 73 -12.27 -18.99 4.38
C ALA A 73 -11.23 -20.10 4.12
N THR A 74 -11.14 -20.62 2.90
CA THR A 74 -10.25 -21.73 2.54
C THR A 74 -9.27 -21.31 1.45
N LEU A 75 -7.98 -21.33 1.78
CA LEU A 75 -6.91 -21.14 0.81
C LEU A 75 -6.55 -22.47 0.15
N LYS A 76 -6.24 -22.42 -1.16
CA LYS A 76 -5.66 -23.56 -1.87
C LYS A 76 -4.20 -23.74 -1.44
N THR A 77 -3.65 -24.95 -1.45
CA THR A 77 -2.21 -25.15 -1.24
C THR A 77 -1.41 -24.47 -2.36
N PRO A 78 -0.34 -23.71 -2.06
CA PRO A 78 0.50 -23.10 -3.10
C PRO A 78 1.22 -24.17 -3.93
N ASP A 79 1.46 -23.86 -5.21
CA ASP A 79 2.20 -24.76 -6.11
C ASP A 79 3.72 -24.65 -5.85
N LEU A 80 4.24 -25.55 -5.01
CA LEU A 80 5.66 -25.59 -4.67
C LEU A 80 6.55 -26.03 -5.86
N ALA A 81 5.99 -26.74 -6.85
CA ALA A 81 6.75 -27.09 -8.05
C ALA A 81 6.96 -25.86 -8.94
N GLN A 82 5.91 -25.05 -9.11
CA GLN A 82 6.01 -23.77 -9.81
C GLN A 82 6.97 -22.80 -9.10
N TRP A 83 6.87 -22.68 -7.77
CA TRP A 83 7.83 -21.90 -6.98
C TRP A 83 9.27 -22.39 -7.18
N LYS A 84 9.51 -23.71 -7.08
CA LYS A 84 10.85 -24.29 -7.24
C LYS A 84 11.44 -24.01 -8.63
N ALA A 85 10.63 -24.09 -9.67
CA ALA A 85 11.04 -23.74 -11.03
C ALA A 85 11.41 -22.25 -11.15
N ALA A 86 10.67 -21.37 -10.46
CA ALA A 86 10.90 -19.93 -10.48
C ALA A 86 12.19 -19.52 -9.74
N ILE A 87 12.52 -20.16 -8.61
CA ILE A 87 13.76 -19.84 -7.89
C ILE A 87 15.02 -20.46 -8.54
N ALA A 88 14.83 -21.38 -9.48
CA ALA A 88 15.91 -22.00 -10.26
C ALA A 88 16.24 -21.22 -11.55
N LEU A 89 15.65 -20.04 -11.77
CA LEU A 89 15.87 -19.27 -12.98
C LEU A 89 17.34 -18.83 -13.12
N PRO A 90 17.92 -18.97 -14.33
CA PRO A 90 19.27 -18.48 -14.58
C PRO A 90 19.29 -16.94 -14.48
N GLY A 91 20.36 -16.40 -13.90
CA GLY A 91 20.57 -14.96 -13.80
C GLY A 91 19.87 -14.28 -12.61
N LEU A 92 19.26 -15.02 -11.69
CA LEU A 92 18.80 -14.47 -10.43
C LEU A 92 19.97 -13.91 -9.61
N SER A 93 19.84 -12.66 -9.18
CA SER A 93 20.80 -12.03 -8.28
C SER A 93 20.90 -12.83 -6.97
N LYS A 94 22.14 -13.17 -6.59
CA LYS A 94 22.42 -13.81 -5.29
C LYS A 94 22.00 -12.89 -4.15
N ALA A 95 21.59 -13.48 -3.03
CA ALA A 95 21.37 -12.73 -1.81
C ALA A 95 22.68 -12.00 -1.40
N PRO A 96 22.60 -10.73 -0.95
CA PRO A 96 23.75 -10.01 -0.41
C PRO A 96 24.46 -10.78 0.70
N ALA A 97 25.76 -10.54 0.87
CA ALA A 97 26.54 -11.19 1.92
C ALA A 97 25.98 -10.94 3.33
N SER A 98 25.32 -9.78 3.56
CA SER A 98 24.61 -9.47 4.80
C SER A 98 23.51 -10.47 5.14
N CYS A 99 22.90 -11.13 4.14
CA CYS A 99 21.85 -12.11 4.37
C CYS A 99 22.36 -13.42 5.01
N THR A 100 23.67 -13.67 4.98
CA THR A 100 24.26 -14.89 5.59
C THR A 100 24.02 -14.98 7.09
N ALA A 101 23.89 -13.83 7.79
CA ALA A 101 23.57 -13.78 9.21
C ALA A 101 22.19 -14.36 9.54
N PHE A 102 21.27 -14.40 8.57
CA PHE A 102 19.90 -14.88 8.71
C PHE A 102 19.72 -16.35 8.29
N ALA A 103 20.65 -16.88 7.48
CA ALA A 103 20.67 -18.26 6.97
C ALA A 103 20.88 -19.34 8.04
N ARG A 104 20.79 -18.98 9.33
CA ARG A 104 21.16 -19.80 10.50
C ARG A 104 20.62 -21.22 10.35
N THR A 105 21.53 -22.19 10.26
CA THR A 105 21.23 -23.61 10.32
C THR A 105 21.40 -24.10 11.76
N LYS A 106 20.71 -25.17 12.13
CA LYS A 106 20.81 -25.79 13.48
C LYS A 106 22.25 -26.09 13.89
N THR A 107 23.12 -26.40 12.93
CA THR A 107 24.55 -26.68 13.15
C THR A 107 25.39 -25.41 13.38
N ALA A 108 25.00 -24.25 12.85
CA ALA A 108 25.73 -22.99 13.01
C ALA A 108 25.51 -22.35 14.40
N ALA A 109 24.33 -22.52 15.00
CA ALA A 109 24.01 -21.98 16.33
C ALA A 109 24.73 -22.71 17.47
N ALA A 110 25.06 -24.00 17.28
CA ALA A 110 25.80 -24.78 18.27
C ALA A 110 27.28 -24.38 18.39
N GLY A 111 27.84 -23.64 17.42
CA GLY A 111 29.29 -23.46 17.28
C GLY A 111 29.91 -22.17 17.82
N LYS A 112 29.14 -21.10 18.09
CA LYS A 112 29.76 -19.78 18.42
C LYS A 112 29.14 -18.98 19.57
N SER A 113 27.96 -19.33 20.09
CA SER A 113 27.32 -18.59 21.20
C SER A 113 26.75 -19.46 22.31
N ALA A 114 27.16 -20.74 22.42
CA ALA A 114 26.84 -21.53 23.61
C ALA A 114 27.69 -21.08 24.81
N LYS A 115 27.51 -19.83 25.26
CA LYS A 115 27.67 -19.52 26.68
C LYS A 115 26.66 -20.40 27.41
N LYS A 116 27.20 -21.31 28.22
CA LYS A 116 26.49 -22.24 29.08
C LYS A 116 25.48 -21.47 29.94
N GLY A 117 24.19 -21.53 29.58
CA GLY A 117 23.07 -20.81 30.21
C GLY A 117 22.58 -19.68 29.28
N SER A 118 21.53 -19.81 28.48
CA SER A 118 20.26 -20.52 28.67
C SER A 118 19.81 -21.08 27.33
N ALA A 119 19.47 -22.37 27.27
CA ALA A 119 18.63 -22.85 26.18
C ALA A 119 17.31 -22.05 26.23
N PRO A 120 16.69 -21.71 25.09
CA PRO A 120 15.36 -21.13 25.09
C PRO A 120 14.45 -22.03 25.92
N VAL A 121 13.95 -21.51 27.04
CA VAL A 121 12.99 -22.24 27.87
C VAL A 121 11.70 -22.23 27.06
N CYS A 122 11.47 -23.26 26.24
CA CYS A 122 10.23 -23.39 25.49
C CYS A 122 9.09 -23.68 26.48
N PRO A 123 8.26 -22.68 26.81
CA PRO A 123 7.23 -22.87 27.82
C PRO A 123 6.14 -23.78 27.24
N LYS A 124 5.52 -24.59 28.09
CA LYS A 124 4.39 -25.43 27.69
C LYS A 124 3.08 -24.63 27.64
N GLU A 125 2.99 -23.57 28.43
CA GLU A 125 1.80 -22.73 28.53
C GLU A 125 1.74 -21.68 27.41
N PRO A 126 0.62 -21.56 26.66
CA PRO A 126 0.50 -20.60 25.57
C PRO A 126 0.78 -19.14 25.97
N ALA A 127 0.35 -18.72 27.16
CA ALA A 127 0.58 -17.35 27.65
C ALA A 127 2.08 -17.06 27.86
N GLN A 128 2.84 -18.02 28.39
CA GLN A 128 4.28 -17.89 28.58
C GLN A 128 5.02 -17.90 27.24
N LEU A 129 4.55 -18.71 26.28
CA LEU A 129 5.08 -18.73 24.92
C LEU A 129 4.96 -17.36 24.23
N MET A 130 3.81 -16.68 24.40
CA MET A 130 3.63 -15.32 23.88
C MET A 130 4.49 -14.29 24.61
N SER A 131 4.72 -14.46 25.92
CA SER A 131 5.66 -13.61 26.67
C SER A 131 7.09 -13.74 26.14
N GLU A 132 7.55 -14.96 25.84
CA GLU A 132 8.88 -15.16 25.22
C GLU A 132 8.96 -14.58 23.82
N LEU A 133 7.88 -14.67 23.02
CA LEU A 133 7.80 -13.96 21.74
C LEU A 133 7.92 -12.43 21.94
N GLY A 134 7.26 -11.88 22.95
CA GLY A 134 7.35 -10.46 23.30
C GLY A 134 8.77 -10.03 23.60
N LYS A 135 9.48 -10.79 24.45
CA LYS A 135 10.90 -10.54 24.77
C LYS A 135 11.78 -10.61 23.52
N ALA A 136 11.56 -11.60 22.65
CA ALA A 136 12.31 -11.73 21.40
C ALA A 136 12.07 -10.52 20.47
N MET A 137 10.82 -10.06 20.37
CA MET A 137 10.45 -8.89 19.55
C MET A 137 11.07 -7.58 20.06
N SER A 138 11.24 -7.43 21.38
CA SER A 138 11.89 -6.28 22.02
C SER A 138 13.42 -6.30 21.97
N ALA A 139 14.05 -7.40 21.53
CA ALA A 139 15.50 -7.55 21.59
C ALA A 139 16.22 -6.75 20.48
N GLU A 140 16.48 -5.46 20.72
CA GLU A 140 17.19 -4.60 19.76
C GLU A 140 18.57 -5.16 19.39
N GLY A 141 18.88 -5.22 18.09
CA GLY A 141 20.13 -5.78 17.57
C GLY A 141 20.27 -7.31 17.66
N ALA A 142 19.47 -7.99 18.48
CA ALA A 142 19.50 -9.45 18.70
C ALA A 142 18.19 -10.17 18.35
N ARG A 143 17.19 -9.45 17.80
CA ARG A 143 15.83 -9.95 17.53
C ARG A 143 15.81 -11.22 16.69
N ASP A 144 16.58 -11.30 15.60
CA ASP A 144 16.61 -12.50 14.76
C ASP A 144 17.13 -13.73 15.51
N GLU A 145 18.15 -13.54 16.36
CA GLU A 145 18.72 -14.60 17.18
C GLU A 145 17.75 -15.09 18.24
N ALA A 146 17.09 -14.15 18.93
CA ALA A 146 16.07 -14.45 19.92
C ALA A 146 14.87 -15.18 19.29
N LEU A 147 14.41 -14.73 18.12
CA LEU A 147 13.34 -15.40 17.38
C LEU A 147 13.79 -16.78 16.89
N PHE A 148 15.00 -16.93 16.35
CA PHE A 148 15.51 -18.23 15.90
C PHE A 148 15.51 -19.28 17.03
N ALA A 149 15.85 -18.86 18.26
CA ALA A 149 15.80 -19.74 19.44
C ALA A 149 14.37 -20.26 19.74
N LEU A 150 13.33 -19.55 19.30
CA LEU A 150 11.94 -19.97 19.49
C LEU A 150 11.42 -20.92 18.39
N GLU A 151 12.18 -21.20 17.32
CA GLU A 151 11.73 -22.08 16.22
C GLU A 151 11.40 -23.51 16.67
N GLU A 152 11.99 -23.97 17.78
CA GLU A 152 11.75 -25.32 18.33
C GLU A 152 10.63 -25.36 19.38
N CYS A 153 10.08 -24.21 19.76
CA CYS A 153 9.00 -24.15 20.73
C CYS A 153 7.65 -24.51 20.07
N ALA A 154 6.59 -24.63 20.89
CA ALA A 154 5.27 -25.10 20.49
C ALA A 154 4.45 -24.11 19.62
N PHE A 155 5.10 -23.36 18.73
CA PHE A 155 4.44 -22.57 17.69
C PHE A 155 4.01 -23.44 16.51
N PRO A 156 3.03 -23.01 15.70
CA PRO A 156 2.72 -23.67 14.45
C PRO A 156 3.98 -23.79 13.57
N PRO A 157 4.19 -24.94 12.89
CA PRO A 157 5.35 -25.11 12.02
C PRO A 157 5.48 -23.96 11.02
N GLY A 158 6.68 -23.37 10.93
CA GLY A 158 6.96 -22.26 10.02
C GLY A 158 6.56 -20.87 10.53
N PHE A 159 5.82 -20.74 11.65
CA PHE A 159 5.38 -19.43 12.16
C PHE A 159 6.55 -18.50 12.46
N ILE A 160 7.47 -18.93 13.33
CA ILE A 160 8.64 -18.13 13.71
C ILE A 160 9.54 -17.86 12.51
N ARG A 161 9.72 -18.84 11.61
CA ARG A 161 10.54 -18.69 10.41
C ARG A 161 9.98 -17.65 9.43
N SER A 162 8.67 -17.71 9.18
CA SER A 162 7.95 -16.73 8.37
C SER A 162 8.03 -15.33 9.00
N LEU A 163 7.87 -15.23 10.32
CA LEU A 163 7.99 -13.96 11.05
C LEU A 163 9.41 -13.39 10.96
N ARG A 164 10.45 -14.22 11.12
CA ARG A 164 11.85 -13.82 10.92
C ARG A 164 12.07 -13.27 9.52
N ALA A 165 11.54 -13.93 8.50
CA ALA A 165 11.63 -13.47 7.11
C ALA A 165 10.87 -12.16 6.86
N GLU A 166 9.77 -11.90 7.56
CA GLU A 166 9.06 -10.62 7.47
C GLU A 166 9.87 -9.46 8.07
N LEU A 167 10.57 -9.72 9.18
CA LEU A 167 11.31 -8.73 9.96
C LEU A 167 12.76 -8.53 9.50
N ALA A 168 13.27 -9.41 8.63
CA ALA A 168 14.58 -9.28 8.01
C ALA A 168 14.57 -8.23 6.89
N PRO A 169 15.74 -7.74 6.43
CA PRO A 169 15.83 -6.99 5.19
C PRO A 169 15.12 -7.75 4.06
N HIS A 170 14.31 -7.06 3.28
CA HIS A 170 13.37 -7.70 2.35
C HIS A 170 14.05 -8.56 1.29
N GLU A 171 15.29 -8.24 0.95
CA GLU A 171 16.16 -8.98 0.04
C GLU A 171 16.75 -10.27 0.64
N CYS A 172 16.49 -10.60 1.92
CA CYS A 172 17.01 -11.79 2.59
C CYS A 172 15.96 -12.87 2.88
N GLY A 173 14.69 -12.65 2.54
CA GLY A 173 13.58 -13.54 2.90
C GLY A 173 13.76 -14.98 2.40
N ASP A 174 14.19 -15.17 1.15
CA ASP A 174 14.44 -16.47 0.53
C ASP A 174 15.48 -17.31 1.29
N VAL A 175 16.56 -16.68 1.77
CA VAL A 175 17.61 -17.36 2.53
C VAL A 175 17.08 -17.96 3.84
N ILE A 176 16.03 -17.37 4.41
CA ILE A 176 15.41 -17.84 5.66
C ILE A 176 14.40 -18.96 5.37
N VAL A 177 13.52 -18.76 4.38
CA VAL A 177 12.34 -19.63 4.18
C VAL A 177 12.57 -20.78 3.21
N ASN A 178 13.43 -20.63 2.20
CA ASN A 178 13.64 -21.65 1.17
C ASN A 178 14.01 -23.03 1.73
N PRO A 179 14.92 -23.15 2.73
CA PRO A 179 15.27 -24.47 3.27
C PRO A 179 14.07 -25.23 3.86
N MET A 180 13.07 -24.52 4.38
CA MET A 180 11.84 -25.13 4.88
C MET A 180 10.86 -25.45 3.75
N LEU A 181 10.78 -24.62 2.71
CA LEU A 181 9.92 -24.86 1.55
C LEU A 181 10.42 -26.03 0.68
N GLU A 182 11.73 -26.29 0.65
CA GLU A 182 12.32 -27.44 -0.04
C GLU A 182 12.00 -28.77 0.66
N ALA A 183 11.84 -28.76 1.98
CA ALA A 183 11.45 -29.90 2.79
C ALA A 183 10.36 -29.52 3.82
N PRO A 184 9.11 -29.29 3.38
CA PRO A 184 8.06 -28.80 4.25
C PRO A 184 7.76 -29.76 5.40
N PRO A 185 7.69 -29.29 6.65
CA PRO A 185 7.31 -30.13 7.78
C PRO A 185 5.85 -30.58 7.66
N LYS A 186 5.54 -31.76 8.23
CA LYS A 186 4.14 -32.20 8.35
C LYS A 186 3.34 -31.20 9.17
N GLY A 187 2.13 -30.87 8.70
CA GLY A 187 1.24 -29.94 9.40
C GLY A 187 1.62 -28.46 9.26
N LEU A 188 2.46 -28.08 8.29
CA LEU A 188 2.66 -26.69 7.91
C LEU A 188 1.31 -26.06 7.52
N PRO A 189 0.82 -25.03 8.23
CA PRO A 189 -0.42 -24.34 7.86
C PRO A 189 -0.34 -23.74 6.46
N VAL A 190 -1.45 -23.80 5.71
CA VAL A 190 -1.50 -23.38 4.30
C VAL A 190 -1.21 -21.89 4.17
N GLU A 191 -1.72 -21.07 5.09
CA GLU A 191 -1.50 -19.63 5.15
C GLU A 191 -0.01 -19.29 5.33
N LEU A 192 0.70 -20.05 6.18
CA LEU A 192 2.14 -19.91 6.39
C LEU A 192 2.95 -20.39 5.19
N SER A 193 2.47 -21.42 4.49
CA SER A 193 3.08 -21.85 3.23
C SER A 193 3.00 -20.74 2.17
N HIS A 194 1.82 -20.11 2.01
CA HIS A 194 1.66 -18.92 1.15
C HIS A 194 2.58 -17.78 1.56
N ALA A 195 2.61 -17.45 2.86
CA ALA A 195 3.44 -16.37 3.38
C ALA A 195 4.92 -16.58 3.03
N MET A 196 5.46 -17.77 3.30
CA MET A 196 6.85 -18.10 3.03
C MET A 196 7.17 -18.13 1.53
N VAL A 197 6.30 -18.70 0.69
CA VAL A 197 6.51 -18.66 -0.78
C VAL A 197 6.48 -17.22 -1.28
N GLY A 198 5.54 -16.41 -0.80
CA GLY A 198 5.44 -14.98 -1.13
C GLY A 198 6.67 -14.18 -0.72
N GLN A 199 7.19 -14.42 0.50
CA GLN A 199 8.42 -13.79 1.00
C GLN A 199 9.65 -14.21 0.21
N SER A 200 9.75 -15.48 -0.18
CA SER A 200 10.80 -15.99 -1.06
C SER A 200 10.80 -15.26 -2.41
N LEU A 201 9.65 -15.27 -3.12
CA LEU A 201 9.52 -14.59 -4.41
C LEU A 201 9.76 -13.08 -4.29
N ALA A 202 9.23 -12.43 -3.25
CA ALA A 202 9.43 -11.00 -3.04
C ALA A 202 10.90 -10.66 -2.80
N SER A 203 11.66 -11.47 -2.06
CA SER A 203 13.09 -11.21 -1.87
C SER A 203 13.89 -11.33 -3.16
N LEU A 204 13.52 -12.27 -4.04
CA LEU A 204 14.12 -12.40 -5.37
C LEU A 204 13.75 -11.21 -6.27
N LEU A 205 12.48 -10.82 -6.30
CA LEU A 205 11.98 -9.63 -7.00
C LEU A 205 12.67 -8.36 -6.50
N ARG A 206 12.90 -8.25 -5.20
CA ARG A 206 13.60 -7.10 -4.59
C ARG A 206 15.00 -6.93 -5.16
N ARG A 207 15.70 -8.02 -5.48
CA ARG A 207 17.05 -8.01 -6.04
C ARG A 207 17.12 -7.91 -7.56
N THR A 208 15.96 -7.89 -8.23
CA THR A 208 15.91 -7.60 -9.66
C THR A 208 16.19 -6.12 -9.89
N SER A 209 16.77 -5.84 -11.06
CA SER A 209 17.17 -4.48 -11.45
C SER A 209 18.20 -3.83 -10.52
N ASP A 210 18.80 -4.59 -9.60
CA ASP A 210 20.00 -4.18 -8.90
C ASP A 210 21.20 -4.20 -9.86
N SER A 211 22.18 -3.33 -9.62
CA SER A 211 23.43 -3.28 -10.40
C SER A 211 23.21 -3.05 -11.91
N ALA A 212 22.35 -2.09 -12.27
CA ALA A 212 22.21 -1.65 -13.65
C ALA A 212 23.57 -1.25 -14.26
N PRO A 213 23.84 -1.57 -15.54
CA PRO A 213 25.03 -1.06 -16.23
C PRO A 213 25.05 0.47 -16.18
N ILE A 214 26.23 1.05 -15.93
CA ILE A 214 26.42 2.50 -15.84
C ILE A 214 27.44 2.93 -16.88
N MET A 215 27.05 3.82 -17.78
CA MET A 215 27.96 4.46 -18.72
C MET A 215 28.58 5.70 -18.09
N LYS A 216 29.90 5.87 -18.24
CA LYS A 216 30.61 7.11 -17.88
C LYS A 216 30.76 8.03 -19.08
N ALA A 217 30.77 9.33 -18.83
CA ALA A 217 31.03 10.37 -19.83
C ALA A 217 32.34 10.12 -20.61
N PRO A 218 32.49 10.62 -21.85
CA PRO A 218 31.53 11.44 -22.62
C PRO A 218 30.33 10.69 -23.19
N PHE A 219 29.16 11.34 -23.26
CA PHE A 219 27.90 10.77 -23.73
C PHE A 219 27.63 11.14 -25.19
N THR A 220 28.57 10.82 -26.07
CA THR A 220 28.37 11.01 -27.51
C THR A 220 27.30 10.04 -28.02
N LYS A 221 26.61 10.41 -29.09
CA LYS A 221 25.54 9.61 -29.69
C LYS A 221 25.98 8.18 -29.98
N GLU A 222 27.15 7.99 -30.58
CA GLU A 222 27.69 6.68 -30.97
C GLU A 222 27.97 5.81 -29.74
N ARG A 223 28.52 6.41 -28.67
CA ARG A 223 28.83 5.68 -27.44
C ARG A 223 27.57 5.29 -26.67
N VAL A 224 26.59 6.20 -26.57
CA VAL A 224 25.31 5.91 -25.92
C VAL A 224 24.58 4.80 -26.65
N LEU A 225 24.53 4.84 -27.99
CA LEU A 225 23.90 3.78 -28.78
C LEU A 225 24.61 2.44 -28.66
N ALA A 226 25.95 2.43 -28.64
CA ALA A 226 26.71 1.22 -28.39
C ALA A 226 26.37 0.63 -27.01
N PHE A 227 26.41 1.46 -25.96
CA PHE A 227 26.08 1.07 -24.59
C PHE A 227 24.66 0.50 -24.48
N ILE A 228 23.66 1.16 -25.07
CA ILE A 228 22.28 0.66 -25.09
C ILE A 228 22.20 -0.71 -25.78
N LYS A 229 22.90 -0.89 -26.90
CA LYS A 229 22.84 -2.13 -27.68
C LYS A 229 23.56 -3.30 -27.02
N THR A 230 24.71 -3.06 -26.40
CA THR A 230 25.60 -4.14 -25.93
C THR A 230 25.53 -4.41 -24.44
N GLU A 231 25.15 -3.43 -23.63
CA GLU A 231 25.16 -3.55 -22.17
C GLU A 231 23.75 -3.41 -21.59
N LEU A 232 23.14 -2.23 -21.75
CA LEU A 232 21.87 -1.92 -21.08
C LEU A 232 20.70 -2.73 -21.64
N GLY A 233 20.55 -2.82 -22.96
CA GLY A 233 19.45 -3.53 -23.62
C GLY A 233 19.37 -5.02 -23.24
N PRO A 234 20.45 -5.81 -23.40
CA PRO A 234 20.48 -7.20 -22.96
C PRO A 234 20.18 -7.37 -21.46
N TRP A 235 20.70 -6.47 -20.62
CA TRP A 235 20.43 -6.48 -19.19
C TRP A 235 18.95 -6.21 -18.90
N VAL A 236 18.34 -5.18 -19.51
CA VAL A 236 16.91 -4.86 -19.37
C VAL A 236 16.04 -6.05 -19.78
N THR A 237 16.34 -6.69 -20.90
CA THR A 237 15.58 -7.86 -21.37
C THR A 237 15.68 -9.02 -20.38
N THR A 238 16.87 -9.25 -19.81
CA THR A 238 17.06 -10.29 -18.79
C THR A 238 16.28 -9.98 -17.51
N GLN A 239 16.38 -8.75 -17.00
CA GLN A 239 15.65 -8.34 -15.79
C GLN A 239 14.14 -8.44 -16.00
N ALA A 240 13.65 -7.98 -17.14
CA ALA A 240 12.24 -8.07 -17.51
C ALA A 240 11.70 -9.50 -17.51
N ALA A 241 12.41 -10.42 -18.16
CA ALA A 241 12.01 -11.82 -18.22
C ALA A 241 12.05 -12.47 -16.83
N THR A 242 13.03 -12.11 -16.00
CA THR A 242 13.12 -12.58 -14.61
C THR A 242 11.94 -12.09 -13.77
N ILE A 243 11.63 -10.79 -13.82
CA ILE A 243 10.48 -10.20 -13.11
C ILE A 243 9.19 -10.90 -13.54
N GLU A 244 8.98 -11.07 -14.84
CA GLU A 244 7.78 -11.72 -15.38
C GLU A 244 7.63 -13.16 -14.87
N LYS A 245 8.68 -13.96 -14.90
CA LYS A 245 8.60 -15.36 -14.44
C LYS A 245 8.39 -15.48 -12.93
N LEU A 246 9.04 -14.61 -12.14
CA LEU A 246 8.80 -14.55 -10.68
C LEU A 246 7.37 -14.10 -10.38
N SER A 247 6.85 -13.13 -11.13
CA SER A 247 5.46 -12.66 -11.04
C SER A 247 4.46 -13.77 -11.41
N GLN A 248 4.71 -14.52 -12.48
CA GLN A 248 3.89 -15.67 -12.87
C GLN A 248 3.84 -16.74 -11.77
N ALA A 249 4.94 -17.00 -11.08
CA ALA A 249 4.96 -17.92 -9.94
C ALA A 249 4.10 -17.46 -8.76
N SER A 250 3.87 -16.16 -8.61
CA SER A 250 2.97 -15.65 -7.58
C SER A 250 1.48 -15.94 -7.86
N THR A 251 1.11 -16.31 -9.09
CA THR A 251 -0.30 -16.54 -9.46
C THR A 251 -0.93 -17.75 -8.78
N SER A 252 -0.12 -18.69 -8.26
CA SER A 252 -0.60 -19.80 -7.43
C SER A 252 -0.86 -19.40 -5.98
N LEU A 253 -0.49 -18.17 -5.60
CA LEU A 253 -0.60 -17.69 -4.22
C LEU A 253 -1.96 -17.07 -3.95
N ASP A 254 -2.32 -17.00 -2.67
CA ASP A 254 -3.46 -16.23 -2.17
C ASP A 254 -3.11 -15.58 -0.82
N GLY A 255 -4.04 -14.79 -0.28
CA GLY A 255 -3.92 -14.12 1.01
C GLY A 255 -2.68 -13.25 1.12
N PHE A 256 -2.05 -13.29 2.30
CA PHE A 256 -0.86 -12.49 2.61
C PHE A 256 0.32 -12.78 1.67
N GLY A 257 0.57 -14.05 1.33
CA GLY A 257 1.65 -14.46 0.45
C GLY A 257 1.57 -13.83 -0.94
N LEU A 258 0.38 -13.87 -1.55
CA LEU A 258 0.12 -13.16 -2.82
C LEU A 258 0.33 -11.65 -2.66
N GLY A 259 -0.16 -11.06 -1.57
CA GLY A 259 0.02 -9.63 -1.32
C GLY A 259 1.48 -9.19 -1.33
N VAL A 260 2.33 -9.96 -0.62
CA VAL A 260 3.78 -9.68 -0.51
C VAL A 260 4.47 -9.80 -1.87
N ALA A 261 4.20 -10.88 -2.61
CA ALA A 261 4.81 -11.11 -3.93
C ALA A 261 4.32 -10.11 -4.99
N ALA A 262 3.02 -9.79 -5.01
CA ALA A 262 2.42 -8.89 -5.99
C ALA A 262 2.89 -7.44 -5.81
N ILE A 263 2.98 -6.93 -4.58
CA ILE A 263 3.54 -5.60 -4.32
C ILE A 263 4.99 -5.53 -4.81
N GLU A 264 5.82 -6.51 -4.47
CA GLU A 264 7.23 -6.44 -4.86
C GLU A 264 7.43 -6.68 -6.37
N SER A 265 6.54 -7.44 -7.02
CA SER A 265 6.48 -7.53 -8.48
C SER A 265 6.16 -6.17 -9.10
N GLY A 266 5.19 -5.44 -8.53
CA GLY A 266 4.84 -4.09 -8.95
C GLY A 266 6.03 -3.13 -8.80
N ASN A 267 6.66 -3.13 -7.63
CA ASN A 267 7.86 -2.33 -7.35
C ASN A 267 9.01 -2.66 -8.31
N ALA A 268 9.21 -3.93 -8.67
CA ALA A 268 10.29 -4.36 -9.56
C ALA A 268 10.10 -3.85 -11.01
N ASP A 269 8.90 -3.99 -11.59
CA ASP A 269 8.61 -3.45 -12.93
C ASP A 269 8.74 -1.92 -12.98
N LEU A 270 8.25 -1.22 -11.93
CA LEU A 270 8.34 0.24 -11.84
C LEU A 270 9.78 0.72 -11.65
N ARG A 271 10.57 0.06 -10.79
CA ARG A 271 12.00 0.33 -10.59
C ARG A 271 12.80 0.13 -11.87
N LEU A 272 12.52 -0.95 -12.62
CA LEU A 272 13.15 -1.18 -13.93
C LEU A 272 12.81 -0.05 -14.91
N GLY A 273 11.56 0.44 -14.90
CA GLY A 273 11.15 1.60 -15.69
C GLY A 273 11.90 2.88 -15.32
N GLU A 274 12.07 3.18 -14.02
CA GLU A 274 12.86 4.32 -13.55
C GLU A 274 14.34 4.22 -14.00
N ILE A 275 14.97 3.05 -13.88
CA ILE A 275 16.35 2.82 -14.34
C ILE A 275 16.51 3.08 -15.84
N ILE A 276 15.51 2.69 -16.66
CA ILE A 276 15.53 2.96 -18.09
C ILE A 276 15.37 4.46 -18.39
N ARG A 277 14.57 5.19 -17.60
CA ARG A 277 14.45 6.66 -17.73
C ARG A 277 15.75 7.39 -17.36
N GLU A 278 16.49 6.86 -16.40
CA GLU A 278 17.77 7.41 -15.95
C GLU A 278 18.95 7.05 -16.88
N ALA A 279 18.71 6.26 -17.92
CA ALA A 279 19.73 5.90 -18.89
C ALA A 279 20.35 7.16 -19.55
N PRO A 280 21.67 7.15 -19.83
CA PRO A 280 22.33 8.31 -20.41
C PRO A 280 21.71 8.75 -21.74
N VAL A 281 21.46 10.05 -21.86
CA VAL A 281 20.96 10.68 -23.07
C VAL A 281 22.13 11.32 -23.84
N PRO A 282 22.20 11.18 -25.18
CA PRO A 282 23.25 11.82 -25.97
C PRO A 282 23.36 13.33 -25.68
N ASP A 283 24.59 13.86 -25.63
CA ASP A 283 24.82 15.28 -25.32
C ASP A 283 24.10 16.22 -26.31
N ASP A 284 24.01 15.83 -27.58
CA ASP A 284 23.32 16.61 -28.62
C ASP A 284 21.81 16.72 -28.37
N PHE A 285 21.19 15.66 -27.81
CA PHE A 285 19.77 15.68 -27.45
C PHE A 285 19.56 16.55 -26.22
N ARG A 286 20.47 16.50 -25.24
CA ARG A 286 20.37 17.35 -24.03
C ARG A 286 20.51 18.84 -24.32
N LYS A 287 21.25 19.21 -25.38
CA LYS A 287 21.43 20.61 -25.81
C LYS A 287 20.27 21.14 -26.65
N ASP A 288 19.40 20.27 -27.15
CA ASP A 288 18.24 20.61 -27.98
C ASP A 288 16.94 20.22 -27.24
N PRO A 289 16.20 21.21 -26.69
CA PRO A 289 14.97 20.94 -25.94
C PRO A 289 13.90 20.19 -26.74
N GLU A 290 13.82 20.40 -28.05
CA GLU A 290 12.82 19.72 -28.91
C GLU A 290 13.19 18.24 -29.08
N LEU A 291 14.46 17.95 -29.38
CA LEU A 291 14.94 16.56 -29.47
C LEU A 291 14.84 15.83 -28.13
N LEU A 292 15.14 16.51 -27.01
CA LEU A 292 14.98 15.92 -25.69
C LEU A 292 13.52 15.56 -25.40
N HIS A 293 12.58 16.45 -25.75
CA HIS A 293 11.16 16.23 -25.55
C HIS A 293 10.63 15.06 -26.40
N ILE A 294 11.03 14.98 -27.68
CA ILE A 294 10.67 13.86 -28.57
C ILE A 294 11.21 12.54 -28.01
N TYR A 295 12.47 12.53 -27.57
CA TYR A 295 13.09 11.36 -26.96
C TYR A 295 12.34 10.89 -25.71
N GLN A 296 12.04 11.80 -24.78
CA GLN A 296 11.33 11.48 -23.55
C GLN A 296 9.92 10.95 -23.83
N THR A 297 9.19 11.57 -24.76
CA THR A 297 7.84 11.13 -25.16
C THR A 297 7.85 9.72 -25.74
N GLN A 298 8.83 9.39 -26.59
CA GLN A 298 8.98 8.04 -27.13
C GLN A 298 9.38 7.03 -26.06
N LEU A 299 10.25 7.42 -25.14
CA LEU A 299 10.68 6.59 -24.02
C LEU A 299 9.50 6.22 -23.12
N ASP A 300 8.65 7.19 -22.77
CA ASP A 300 7.46 6.94 -21.96
C ASP A 300 6.47 6.02 -22.68
N GLY A 301 6.24 6.23 -23.99
CA GLY A 301 5.41 5.32 -24.78
C GLY A 301 5.93 3.87 -24.80
N TYR A 302 7.26 3.69 -24.80
CA TYR A 302 7.88 2.36 -24.71
C TYR A 302 7.79 1.74 -23.31
N LEU A 303 7.86 2.55 -22.26
CA LEU A 303 7.77 2.09 -20.88
C LEU A 303 6.35 1.78 -20.42
N GLU A 304 5.34 2.30 -21.11
CA GLU A 304 3.93 2.15 -20.74
C GLU A 304 3.48 0.71 -20.44
N PRO A 305 3.83 -0.33 -21.23
CA PRO A 305 3.46 -1.70 -20.91
C PRO A 305 4.03 -2.19 -19.56
N ARG A 306 5.24 -1.75 -19.19
CA ARG A 306 5.86 -2.08 -17.90
C ARG A 306 5.21 -1.33 -16.77
N VAL A 307 5.00 -0.03 -16.97
CA VAL A 307 4.32 0.85 -16.01
C VAL A 307 2.93 0.29 -15.68
N ARG A 308 2.18 -0.13 -16.70
CA ARG A 308 0.88 -0.79 -16.56
C ARG A 308 0.97 -2.10 -15.76
N ARG A 309 1.90 -3.00 -16.09
CA ARG A 309 2.09 -4.25 -15.33
C ARG A 309 2.45 -3.99 -13.88
N GLY A 310 3.39 -3.06 -13.65
CA GLY A 310 3.83 -2.67 -12.33
C GLY A 310 2.68 -2.13 -11.48
N ARG A 311 1.87 -1.25 -12.06
CA ARG A 311 0.63 -0.75 -11.45
C ARG A 311 -0.33 -1.89 -11.12
N ASP A 312 -0.68 -2.73 -12.09
CA ASP A 312 -1.69 -3.77 -11.93
C ASP A 312 -1.28 -4.79 -10.85
N ALA A 313 0.00 -5.17 -10.81
CA ALA A 313 0.54 -6.03 -9.75
C ALA A 313 0.49 -5.37 -8.36
N ALA A 314 0.87 -4.09 -8.27
CA ALA A 314 0.77 -3.33 -7.03
C ALA A 314 -0.69 -3.24 -6.53
N LEU A 315 -1.66 -3.01 -7.44
CA LEU A 315 -3.08 -2.96 -7.10
C LEU A 315 -3.62 -4.31 -6.57
N VAL A 316 -3.21 -5.43 -7.17
CA VAL A 316 -3.52 -6.78 -6.65
C VAL A 316 -2.99 -6.93 -5.23
N GLY A 317 -1.74 -6.53 -5.00
CA GLY A 317 -1.12 -6.67 -3.69
C GLY A 317 -1.72 -5.74 -2.62
N LEU A 318 -2.08 -4.51 -2.99
CA LEU A 318 -2.82 -3.59 -2.11
C LEU A 318 -4.16 -4.19 -1.66
N ARG A 319 -4.91 -4.81 -2.57
CA ARG A 319 -6.16 -5.49 -2.22
C ARG A 319 -5.94 -6.61 -1.20
N LYS A 320 -4.91 -7.44 -1.39
CA LYS A 320 -4.59 -8.53 -0.46
C LYS A 320 -4.08 -8.03 0.88
N PHE A 321 -3.32 -6.95 0.90
CA PHE A 321 -2.92 -6.31 2.15
C PHE A 321 -4.12 -5.68 2.88
N ALA A 322 -5.12 -5.17 2.15
CA ALA A 322 -6.37 -4.70 2.75
C ALA A 322 -7.19 -5.83 3.36
N ASP A 323 -7.24 -7.00 2.69
CA ASP A 323 -7.89 -8.21 3.22
C ASP A 323 -7.26 -8.64 4.55
N VAL A 324 -5.92 -8.55 4.68
CA VAL A 324 -5.21 -8.81 5.94
C VAL A 324 -5.38 -7.66 6.94
N GLY A 325 -5.46 -6.42 6.45
CA GLY A 325 -5.59 -5.20 7.22
C GLY A 325 -4.26 -4.56 7.62
N ILE A 326 -3.25 -4.58 6.77
CA ILE A 326 -1.92 -4.03 7.11
C ILE A 326 -1.96 -2.50 7.08
N PHE A 327 -1.39 -1.81 8.07
CA PHE A 327 -1.16 -0.35 8.01
C PHE A 327 0.30 0.00 7.81
N GLN A 328 1.19 -0.76 8.46
CA GLN A 328 2.62 -0.49 8.41
C GLN A 328 3.33 -1.59 7.62
N SER A 329 3.93 -1.19 6.50
CA SER A 329 4.86 -2.03 5.75
C SER A 329 5.68 -1.14 4.82
N GLU A 330 7.01 -1.31 4.80
CA GLU A 330 7.85 -0.57 3.86
C GLU A 330 7.47 -0.88 2.40
N ARG A 331 7.03 -2.12 2.13
CA ARG A 331 6.50 -2.55 0.83
C ARG A 331 5.28 -1.73 0.41
N LEU A 332 4.35 -1.52 1.35
CA LEU A 332 3.15 -0.70 1.15
C LEU A 332 3.52 0.76 0.85
N SER A 333 4.35 1.37 1.69
CA SER A 333 4.76 2.77 1.53
C SER A 333 5.48 3.00 0.19
N ARG A 334 6.36 2.09 -0.23
CA ARG A 334 7.01 2.17 -1.55
C ARG A 334 6.01 2.06 -2.70
N ALA A 335 5.09 1.10 -2.63
CA ALA A 335 4.09 0.91 -3.67
C ALA A 335 3.18 2.15 -3.81
N GLN A 336 2.69 2.69 -2.68
CA GLN A 336 1.90 3.92 -2.68
C GLN A 336 2.69 5.12 -3.21
N GLY A 337 3.97 5.25 -2.84
CA GLY A 337 4.84 6.31 -3.35
C GLY A 337 5.07 6.23 -4.86
N LEU A 338 5.29 5.03 -5.40
CA LEU A 338 5.46 4.84 -6.85
C LEU A 338 4.16 5.10 -7.62
N LEU A 339 3.01 4.63 -7.09
CA LEU A 339 1.70 4.94 -7.66
C LEU A 339 1.43 6.45 -7.59
N SER A 340 1.77 7.12 -6.48
CA SER A 340 1.68 8.57 -6.34
C SER A 340 2.42 9.28 -7.47
N LYS A 341 3.69 8.94 -7.74
CA LYS A 341 4.47 9.52 -8.85
C LYS A 341 3.78 9.35 -10.22
N MET A 342 3.23 8.16 -10.50
CA MET A 342 2.57 7.87 -11.77
C MET A 342 1.33 8.76 -12.03
N TYR A 343 0.63 9.16 -10.97
CA TYR A 343 -0.63 9.92 -11.07
C TYR A 343 -0.48 11.38 -10.60
N ALA A 344 0.73 11.94 -10.69
CA ALA A 344 1.07 13.30 -10.28
C ALA A 344 0.72 13.63 -8.81
N GLY A 345 0.74 12.61 -7.96
CA GLY A 345 0.74 12.60 -6.49
C GLY A 345 -0.47 13.15 -5.74
N ARG A 346 -1.21 14.10 -6.31
CA ARG A 346 -2.20 14.86 -5.53
C ARG A 346 -3.36 14.02 -4.99
N ARG A 347 -3.81 12.98 -5.70
CA ARG A 347 -5.00 12.23 -5.28
C ARG A 347 -4.69 11.15 -4.24
N ILE A 348 -3.54 10.51 -4.38
CA ILE A 348 -3.11 9.36 -3.55
C ILE A 348 -2.61 9.87 -2.19
N ASP A 349 -1.83 10.95 -2.19
CA ASP A 349 -1.22 11.50 -0.98
C ASP A 349 -2.18 12.42 -0.20
N ALA A 350 -3.24 12.94 -0.84
CA ALA A 350 -4.18 13.81 -0.13
C ALA A 350 -4.99 13.05 0.92
N LEU A 351 -5.45 11.83 0.62
CA LEU A 351 -6.26 11.06 1.57
C LEU A 351 -5.45 10.52 2.75
N SER A 352 -4.14 10.33 2.60
CA SER A 352 -3.26 9.99 3.74
C SER A 352 -3.05 11.17 4.69
N SER A 353 -3.43 12.39 4.29
CA SER A 353 -3.34 13.59 5.13
C SER A 353 -4.60 13.85 5.98
N VAL A 354 -5.67 13.08 5.78
CA VAL A 354 -6.91 13.17 6.58
C VAL A 354 -6.58 12.90 8.05
N LEU A 355 -7.08 13.75 8.94
CA LEU A 355 -6.85 13.64 10.37
C LEU A 355 -7.83 12.64 10.99
N LEU A 356 -7.32 11.81 11.89
CA LEU A 356 -8.14 10.92 12.71
C LEU A 356 -7.90 11.28 14.19
N PRO A 357 -8.93 11.15 15.06
CA PRO A 357 -8.72 11.24 16.49
C PRO A 357 -7.65 10.23 16.95
N GLN A 358 -6.97 10.56 18.04
CA GLN A 358 -5.97 9.64 18.59
C GLN A 358 -6.67 8.35 19.05
N ALA A 359 -6.09 7.21 18.68
CA ALA A 359 -6.54 5.94 19.23
C ALA A 359 -6.21 5.88 20.73
N PRO A 360 -7.00 5.15 21.55
CA PRO A 360 -6.71 4.96 22.96
C PRO A 360 -5.30 4.39 23.20
N VAL A 361 -4.71 4.73 24.34
CA VAL A 361 -3.36 4.28 24.72
C VAL A 361 -3.31 2.75 24.75
N ALA A 362 -2.33 2.19 24.03
CA ALA A 362 -2.09 0.77 23.93
C ALA A 362 -1.78 0.14 25.31
N LYS A 363 -2.51 -0.92 25.68
CA LYS A 363 -2.25 -1.67 26.93
C LYS A 363 -1.31 -2.87 26.77
N GLU A 364 -0.99 -3.25 25.53
CA GLU A 364 -0.27 -4.49 25.22
C GLU A 364 0.82 -4.25 24.16
N TYR A 365 2.09 -4.32 24.57
CA TYR A 365 3.22 -4.02 23.70
C TYR A 365 3.29 -4.94 22.48
N LEU A 366 3.10 -6.25 22.67
CA LEU A 366 3.29 -7.23 21.59
C LEU A 366 2.28 -7.04 20.45
N LEU A 367 1.04 -6.65 20.76
CA LEU A 367 0.05 -6.26 19.76
C LEU A 367 0.44 -5.01 18.96
N GLY A 368 1.19 -4.10 19.59
CA GLY A 368 1.69 -2.88 18.95
C GLY A 368 2.90 -3.07 18.04
N VAL A 369 3.58 -4.22 18.09
CA VAL A 369 4.83 -4.45 17.33
C VAL A 369 4.80 -5.68 16.42
N LEU A 370 3.87 -6.60 16.61
CA LEU A 370 3.76 -7.79 15.77
C LEU A 370 3.09 -7.44 14.42
N PRO A 371 3.66 -7.82 13.26
CA PRO A 371 3.00 -7.56 11.99
C PRO A 371 1.63 -8.22 11.94
N THR A 372 0.64 -7.52 11.36
CA THR A 372 -0.80 -7.84 11.47
C THR A 372 -1.15 -9.28 11.11
N PHE A 373 -0.50 -9.85 10.10
CA PHE A 373 -0.71 -11.24 9.68
C PHE A 373 -0.42 -12.26 10.78
N TYR A 374 0.53 -11.98 11.68
CA TYR A 374 0.96 -12.89 12.74
C TYR A 374 0.18 -12.71 14.05
N VAL A 375 -0.75 -11.77 14.12
CA VAL A 375 -1.65 -11.60 15.27
C VAL A 375 -2.63 -12.78 15.31
N ASN A 376 -2.35 -13.76 16.17
CA ASN A 376 -3.11 -15.01 16.27
C ASN A 376 -4.44 -14.86 17.05
N GLY A 377 -5.34 -15.83 16.86
CA GLY A 377 -6.64 -15.99 17.52
C GLY A 377 -6.62 -15.92 19.06
N SER A 378 -5.53 -16.27 19.73
CA SER A 378 -5.41 -16.12 21.20
C SER A 378 -5.49 -14.67 21.67
N TYR A 379 -5.04 -13.70 20.86
CA TYR A 379 -5.27 -12.27 21.12
C TYR A 379 -6.69 -11.83 20.78
N THR A 380 -7.38 -12.53 19.89
CA THR A 380 -8.65 -12.08 19.32
C THR A 380 -9.81 -12.13 20.31
N ALA A 381 -9.72 -12.98 21.33
CA ALA A 381 -10.69 -12.99 22.43
C ALA A 381 -10.69 -11.68 23.24
N SER A 382 -9.53 -11.03 23.42
CA SER A 382 -9.41 -9.76 24.15
C SER A 382 -9.59 -8.51 23.26
N LEU A 383 -9.44 -8.64 21.94
CA LEU A 383 -9.68 -7.55 20.99
C LEU A 383 -11.16 -7.11 20.95
N GLY A 384 -12.10 -7.95 21.38
CA GLY A 384 -13.53 -7.66 21.30
C GLY A 384 -14.10 -6.77 22.42
N GLU A 385 -13.36 -6.45 23.49
CA GLU A 385 -13.98 -5.90 24.71
C GLU A 385 -13.34 -4.61 25.26
N ASP A 386 -12.05 -4.38 25.01
CA ASP A 386 -11.31 -3.25 25.59
C ASP A 386 -10.59 -2.41 24.52
N ALA A 387 -10.86 -1.10 24.56
CA ALA A 387 -10.38 -0.12 23.60
C ALA A 387 -8.84 0.00 23.55
N GLY A 388 -8.14 -0.29 24.65
CA GLY A 388 -6.68 -0.25 24.73
C GLY A 388 -5.99 -1.43 24.05
N TYR A 389 -6.63 -2.60 23.97
CA TYR A 389 -6.11 -3.74 23.20
C TYR A 389 -6.33 -3.52 21.69
N LEU A 390 -7.48 -2.95 21.32
CA LEU A 390 -7.74 -2.51 19.94
C LEU A 390 -6.74 -1.43 19.51
N GLY A 391 -6.54 -0.40 20.33
CA GLY A 391 -5.57 0.66 20.07
C GLY A 391 -4.14 0.13 19.87
N ALA A 392 -3.73 -0.86 20.67
CA ALA A 392 -2.45 -1.54 20.50
C ALA A 392 -2.34 -2.24 19.13
N ALA A 393 -3.31 -3.10 18.79
CA ALA A 393 -3.29 -3.83 17.51
C ALA A 393 -3.22 -2.88 16.29
N PHE A 394 -3.95 -1.77 16.35
CA PHE A 394 -4.04 -0.78 15.25
C PHE A 394 -2.78 0.04 15.02
N GLN A 395 -1.74 -0.13 15.85
CA GLN A 395 -0.43 0.42 15.53
C GLN A 395 0.12 -0.25 14.26
N GLN A 396 0.06 -1.59 14.16
CA GLN A 396 0.58 -2.32 13.00
C GLN A 396 -0.46 -2.53 11.90
N GLY A 397 -1.71 -2.78 12.28
CA GLY A 397 -2.81 -2.96 11.34
C GLY A 397 -4.13 -3.36 11.99
N PHE A 398 -5.13 -3.62 11.17
CA PHE A 398 -6.46 -4.01 11.61
C PHE A 398 -6.81 -5.44 11.14
N PRO A 399 -6.46 -6.47 11.93
CA PRO A 399 -6.55 -7.86 11.52
C PRO A 399 -8.00 -8.25 11.18
N SER A 400 -8.16 -9.06 10.14
CA SER A 400 -9.48 -9.53 9.66
C SER A 400 -10.35 -10.16 10.75
N VAL A 401 -9.76 -10.80 11.76
CA VAL A 401 -10.51 -11.39 12.88
C VAL A 401 -11.24 -10.34 13.71
N ALA A 402 -10.62 -9.17 13.91
CA ALA A 402 -11.25 -8.03 14.57
C ALA A 402 -12.35 -7.38 13.71
N ARG A 403 -12.44 -7.76 12.43
CA ARG A 403 -13.43 -7.30 11.45
C ARG A 403 -14.62 -8.25 11.29
N SER A 404 -14.61 -9.38 11.98
CA SER A 404 -15.72 -10.35 11.98
C SER A 404 -17.05 -9.70 12.37
N GLU A 405 -18.16 -10.18 11.82
CA GLU A 405 -19.49 -9.56 12.02
C GLU A 405 -19.91 -9.51 13.50
N SER A 406 -19.47 -10.47 14.31
CA SER A 406 -19.74 -10.50 15.76
C SER A 406 -19.12 -9.31 16.52
N ILE A 407 -18.01 -8.76 16.03
CA ILE A 407 -17.34 -7.57 16.59
C ILE A 407 -17.78 -6.32 15.80
N ALA A 408 -17.91 -6.43 14.48
CA ALA A 408 -18.25 -5.32 13.59
C ALA A 408 -19.67 -4.77 13.77
N GLY A 409 -20.61 -5.57 14.28
CA GLY A 409 -21.95 -5.12 14.64
C GLY A 409 -21.98 -4.17 15.83
N GLY A 410 -20.92 -4.14 16.65
CA GLY A 410 -20.75 -3.17 17.74
C GLY A 410 -21.77 -3.23 18.89
N GLU A 411 -22.79 -4.09 18.82
CA GLU A 411 -23.90 -4.14 19.80
C GLU A 411 -23.42 -4.38 21.24
N LYS A 412 -22.35 -5.17 21.40
CA LYS A 412 -21.76 -5.50 22.71
C LYS A 412 -20.60 -4.59 23.12
N LEU A 413 -20.18 -3.68 22.26
CA LEU A 413 -19.04 -2.80 22.51
C LEU A 413 -19.45 -1.58 23.34
N LYS A 414 -18.62 -1.22 24.33
CA LYS A 414 -18.71 0.06 25.03
C LYS A 414 -18.43 1.23 24.06
N PRO A 415 -18.95 2.45 24.31
CA PRO A 415 -18.74 3.61 23.42
C PRO A 415 -17.28 3.85 23.02
N ALA A 416 -16.35 3.91 23.98
CA ALA A 416 -14.92 4.06 23.70
C ALA A 416 -14.32 2.92 22.81
N ALA A 417 -14.82 1.68 22.95
CA ALA A 417 -14.39 0.56 22.10
C ALA A 417 -14.97 0.67 20.68
N LYS A 418 -16.20 1.18 20.53
CA LYS A 418 -16.79 1.53 19.22
C LYS A 418 -15.97 2.60 18.52
N VAL A 419 -15.54 3.64 19.24
CA VAL A 419 -14.65 4.69 18.72
C VAL A 419 -13.32 4.12 18.27
N ALA A 420 -12.66 3.29 19.10
CA ALA A 420 -11.40 2.67 18.72
C ALA A 420 -11.55 1.84 17.44
N HIS A 421 -12.57 0.97 17.37
CA HIS A 421 -12.86 0.14 16.19
C HIS A 421 -13.15 0.99 14.95
N ALA A 422 -13.92 2.07 15.10
CA ALA A 422 -14.18 3.03 14.05
C ALA A 422 -12.91 3.73 13.55
N ILE A 423 -11.95 4.06 14.41
CA ILE A 423 -10.65 4.61 13.99
C ILE A 423 -9.88 3.57 13.16
N GLY A 424 -9.86 2.30 13.58
CA GLY A 424 -9.25 1.20 12.82
C GLY A 424 -9.88 1.03 11.42
N ARG A 425 -11.21 1.05 11.35
CA ARG A 425 -11.98 1.02 10.09
C ARG A 425 -11.65 2.21 9.19
N ALA A 426 -11.73 3.44 9.74
CA ALA A 426 -11.44 4.66 8.99
C ALA A 426 -10.02 4.66 8.43
N ARG A 427 -9.03 4.24 9.23
CA ARG A 427 -7.64 4.10 8.79
C ARG A 427 -7.52 3.10 7.64
N LEU A 428 -8.17 1.94 7.72
CA LEU A 428 -8.20 0.96 6.63
C LEU A 428 -8.83 1.54 5.35
N GLY A 429 -9.92 2.30 5.50
CA GLY A 429 -10.59 3.01 4.42
C GLY A 429 -9.67 4.03 3.75
N LEU A 430 -8.90 4.80 4.52
CA LEU A 430 -7.95 5.80 4.02
C LEU A 430 -6.71 5.16 3.37
N THR A 431 -6.15 4.10 3.97
CA THR A 431 -4.94 3.43 3.46
C THR A 431 -5.18 2.73 2.13
N TYR A 432 -6.36 2.14 1.93
CA TYR A 432 -6.67 1.32 0.74
C TYR A 432 -7.76 1.87 -0.16
N TRP A 433 -8.25 3.10 0.12
CA TRP A 433 -9.36 3.72 -0.60
C TRP A 433 -10.60 2.83 -0.64
N ARG A 434 -11.02 2.36 0.55
CA ARG A 434 -12.15 1.44 0.70
C ARG A 434 -13.37 2.15 1.29
N GLY A 435 -14.24 2.64 0.41
CA GLY A 435 -15.48 3.34 0.74
C GLY A 435 -16.37 2.57 1.73
N ILE A 436 -16.37 1.24 1.64
CA ILE A 436 -17.15 0.35 2.51
C ILE A 436 -16.78 0.46 3.99
N GLU A 437 -15.52 0.78 4.30
CA GLU A 437 -15.09 0.92 5.70
C GLU A 437 -15.79 2.09 6.37
N PHE A 438 -16.11 3.16 5.63
CA PHE A 438 -16.85 4.30 6.16
C PHE A 438 -18.32 3.97 6.44
N ASP A 439 -18.95 3.05 5.69
CA ASP A 439 -20.27 2.53 6.08
C ASP A 439 -20.21 1.74 7.40
N ARG A 440 -19.12 1.01 7.64
CA ARG A 440 -18.89 0.33 8.93
C ARG A 440 -18.63 1.32 10.06
N VAL A 441 -17.90 2.40 9.81
CA VAL A 441 -17.73 3.49 10.79
C VAL A 441 -19.07 4.13 11.14
N ILE A 442 -19.93 4.42 10.16
CA ILE A 442 -21.28 4.97 10.39
C ILE A 442 -22.09 4.03 11.31
N ALA A 443 -22.09 2.72 11.01
CA ALA A 443 -22.79 1.73 11.82
C ALA A 443 -22.31 1.73 13.28
N LEU A 444 -20.99 1.78 13.50
CA LEU A 444 -20.39 1.78 14.85
C LEU A 444 -20.65 3.07 15.62
N THR A 445 -20.54 4.22 14.96
CA THR A 445 -20.52 5.53 15.63
C THR A 445 -21.89 6.14 15.85
N SER A 446 -22.89 5.81 15.02
CA SER A 446 -24.25 6.37 15.09
C SER A 446 -24.88 6.33 16.48
N SER A 447 -24.66 5.25 17.23
CA SER A 447 -25.17 5.04 18.59
C SER A 447 -24.33 5.67 19.70
N ALA A 448 -23.12 6.16 19.40
CA ALA A 448 -22.15 6.65 20.38
C ALA A 448 -21.89 8.16 20.30
N THR A 449 -22.57 8.88 19.41
CA THR A 449 -22.30 10.30 19.15
C THR A 449 -22.68 11.24 20.29
N LYS A 450 -23.48 10.78 21.25
CA LYS A 450 -23.90 11.58 22.41
C LYS A 450 -22.89 11.47 23.55
N GLU A 451 -22.21 10.32 23.63
CA GLU A 451 -21.26 9.97 24.69
C GLU A 451 -19.83 10.36 24.33
N GLU A 452 -19.46 10.26 23.05
CA GLU A 452 -18.08 10.43 22.58
C GLU A 452 -18.01 11.48 21.45
N PRO A 453 -17.35 12.64 21.65
CA PRO A 453 -17.14 13.64 20.59
C PRO A 453 -16.45 13.05 19.34
N GLU A 454 -15.52 12.11 19.54
CA GLU A 454 -14.81 11.38 18.50
C GLU A 454 -15.77 10.56 17.63
N ALA A 455 -16.83 9.98 18.21
CA ALA A 455 -17.83 9.26 17.43
C ALA A 455 -18.60 10.22 16.50
N ARG A 456 -18.96 11.42 16.97
CA ARG A 456 -19.63 12.44 16.14
C ARG A 456 -18.72 12.91 14.98
N PHE A 457 -17.43 13.12 15.26
CA PHE A 457 -16.44 13.45 14.23
C PHE A 457 -16.27 12.33 13.20
N LEU A 458 -16.06 11.09 13.65
CA LEU A 458 -15.89 9.93 12.77
C LEU A 458 -17.12 9.65 11.92
N LEU A 459 -18.33 9.89 12.46
CA LEU A 459 -19.58 9.85 11.70
C LEU A 459 -19.56 10.89 10.57
N ALA A 460 -19.23 12.15 10.88
CA ALA A 460 -19.18 13.23 9.89
C ALA A 460 -18.14 12.95 8.77
N LEU A 461 -16.94 12.53 9.14
CA LEU A 461 -15.89 12.13 8.18
C LEU A 461 -16.37 10.98 7.29
N SER A 462 -17.04 10.00 7.87
CA SER A 462 -17.51 8.82 7.14
C SER A 462 -18.65 9.13 6.18
N LEU A 463 -19.55 10.06 6.53
CA LEU A 463 -20.57 10.56 5.61
C LEU A 463 -19.95 11.27 4.40
N ALA A 464 -18.85 11.99 4.60
CA ALA A 464 -18.11 12.66 3.52
C ALA A 464 -17.34 11.68 2.61
N MET A 465 -16.95 10.52 3.14
CA MET A 465 -16.06 9.55 2.48
C MET A 465 -16.76 8.30 1.94
N ARG A 466 -17.97 7.98 2.40
CA ARG A 466 -18.64 6.71 2.05
C ARG A 466 -18.85 6.49 0.55
N ASN A 467 -19.09 7.54 -0.22
CA ASN A 467 -19.29 7.40 -1.67
C ASN A 467 -17.98 7.38 -2.45
N GLY A 468 -16.84 7.37 -1.75
CA GLY A 468 -15.52 7.21 -2.34
C GLY A 468 -15.32 5.85 -3.01
N PRO A 469 -14.14 5.66 -3.62
CA PRO A 469 -13.78 4.43 -4.32
C PRO A 469 -13.96 3.19 -3.45
N SER A 470 -14.27 2.05 -4.07
CA SER A 470 -14.41 0.76 -3.40
C SER A 470 -13.04 0.15 -3.07
N ASP A 471 -12.03 0.44 -3.89
CA ASP A 471 -10.65 0.01 -3.72
C ASP A 471 -9.67 0.92 -4.50
N ALA A 472 -8.38 0.57 -4.42
CA ALA A 472 -7.31 1.25 -5.15
C ALA A 472 -7.51 1.21 -6.68
N VAL A 473 -8.14 0.18 -7.26
CA VAL A 473 -8.35 0.08 -8.71
C VAL A 473 -9.33 1.16 -9.17
N GLU A 474 -10.46 1.28 -8.47
CA GLU A 474 -11.46 2.32 -8.74
C GLU A 474 -10.87 3.73 -8.52
N MET A 475 -10.07 3.91 -7.47
CA MET A 475 -9.35 5.15 -7.19
C MET A 475 -8.47 5.57 -8.38
N MET A 476 -7.70 4.64 -8.95
CA MET A 476 -6.82 4.92 -10.09
C MET A 476 -7.56 5.08 -11.43
N SER A 477 -8.78 4.56 -11.53
CA SER A 477 -9.57 4.58 -12.75
C SER A 477 -10.47 5.83 -12.87
N ALA A 478 -10.51 6.65 -11.83
CA ALA A 478 -11.31 7.88 -11.81
C ALA A 478 -10.84 8.89 -12.87
N SER A 479 -11.72 9.19 -13.82
CA SER A 479 -11.44 10.08 -14.96
C SER A 479 -11.08 11.51 -14.53
N THR A 480 -11.66 12.00 -13.44
CA THR A 480 -11.39 13.32 -12.87
C THR A 480 -11.27 13.24 -11.35
N PRO A 481 -10.67 14.23 -10.67
CA PRO A 481 -10.69 14.27 -9.21
C PRO A 481 -12.11 14.29 -8.65
N HIS A 482 -13.03 15.03 -9.29
CA HIS A 482 -14.44 15.11 -8.89
C HIS A 482 -15.16 13.74 -8.93
N ALA A 483 -14.77 12.86 -9.88
CA ALA A 483 -15.35 11.52 -10.01
C ALA A 483 -15.08 10.61 -8.80
N LEU A 484 -14.17 10.99 -7.90
CA LEU A 484 -13.95 10.26 -6.65
C LEU A 484 -15.14 10.34 -5.69
N ASN A 485 -16.04 11.32 -5.86
CA ASN A 485 -17.29 11.44 -5.08
C ASN A 485 -17.09 11.43 -3.54
N VAL A 486 -15.90 11.85 -3.10
CA VAL A 486 -15.64 12.28 -1.73
C VAL A 486 -15.79 13.81 -1.69
N GLY A 487 -16.12 14.40 -0.54
CA GLY A 487 -16.22 15.87 -0.41
C GLY A 487 -17.61 16.44 -0.11
N LYS A 488 -18.58 15.60 0.25
CA LYS A 488 -19.82 16.06 0.90
C LYS A 488 -19.57 16.35 2.37
N THR A 489 -19.06 17.55 2.67
CA THR A 489 -18.49 17.88 3.99
C THR A 489 -19.47 18.54 4.95
N ASP A 490 -20.77 18.59 4.66
CA ASP A 490 -21.74 19.38 5.44
C ASP A 490 -21.73 19.03 6.95
N ALA A 491 -21.58 17.75 7.29
CA ALA A 491 -21.47 17.31 8.69
C ALA A 491 -20.17 17.79 9.37
N LEU A 492 -19.05 17.81 8.64
CA LEU A 492 -17.78 18.32 9.16
C LEU A 492 -17.85 19.84 9.36
N ASP A 493 -18.55 20.55 8.47
CA ASP A 493 -18.74 22.00 8.55
C ASP A 493 -19.52 22.39 9.80
N VAL A 494 -20.54 21.59 10.18
CA VAL A 494 -21.26 21.78 11.45
C VAL A 494 -20.33 21.63 12.66
N ILE A 495 -19.51 20.57 12.70
CA ILE A 495 -18.56 20.35 13.82
C ILE A 495 -17.54 21.48 13.90
N ALA A 496 -17.04 21.96 12.76
CA ALA A 496 -16.11 23.09 12.70
C ALA A 496 -16.73 24.38 13.29
N ALA A 497 -18.02 24.62 13.03
CA ALA A 497 -18.73 25.79 13.52
C ALA A 497 -19.03 25.74 15.04
N GLU A 498 -19.18 24.54 15.61
CA GLU A 498 -19.46 24.32 17.04
C GLU A 498 -18.25 24.64 17.96
N LYS A 499 -17.04 24.80 17.41
CA LYS A 499 -15.79 25.13 18.14
C LYS A 499 -15.44 24.17 19.29
N GLY A 500 -15.87 22.90 19.19
CA GLY A 500 -15.48 21.83 20.11
C GLY A 500 -14.03 21.35 19.94
N PRO A 501 -13.59 20.34 20.73
CA PRO A 501 -12.20 19.87 20.74
C PRO A 501 -11.70 19.31 19.38
N LEU A 502 -12.63 18.86 18.53
CA LEU A 502 -12.34 18.33 17.18
C LEU A 502 -12.67 19.32 16.06
N ALA A 503 -13.06 20.56 16.36
CA ALA A 503 -13.45 21.55 15.36
C ALA A 503 -12.31 21.90 14.39
N GLY A 504 -11.07 21.98 14.88
CA GLY A 504 -9.90 22.21 14.04
C GLY A 504 -9.63 21.06 13.06
N MET A 505 -9.79 19.81 13.50
CA MET A 505 -9.69 18.64 12.62
C MET A 505 -10.82 18.64 11.59
N ALA A 506 -12.05 18.95 12.00
CA ALA A 506 -13.20 18.98 11.10
C ALA A 506 -13.06 20.05 10.01
N ALA A 507 -12.59 21.25 10.37
CA ALA A 507 -12.30 22.31 9.41
C ALA A 507 -11.19 21.90 8.43
N PHE A 508 -10.12 21.25 8.92
CA PHE A 508 -9.00 20.79 8.10
C PHE A 508 -9.45 19.73 7.10
N ASP A 509 -10.15 18.69 7.57
CA ASP A 509 -10.58 17.57 6.72
C ASP A 509 -11.66 18.00 5.74
N ALA A 510 -12.58 18.89 6.14
CA ALA A 510 -13.55 19.46 5.21
C ALA A 510 -12.86 20.19 4.05
N ALA A 511 -11.84 21.01 4.35
CA ALA A 511 -11.06 21.69 3.33
C ALA A 511 -10.28 20.70 2.44
N LEU A 512 -9.62 19.71 3.05
CA LEU A 512 -8.81 18.71 2.35
C LEU A 512 -9.63 17.85 1.39
N LEU A 513 -10.80 17.37 1.80
CA LEU A 513 -11.64 16.55 0.94
C LEU A 513 -12.16 17.34 -0.26
N ARG A 514 -12.54 18.61 -0.04
CA ARG A 514 -12.91 19.53 -1.12
C ARG A 514 -11.72 19.86 -2.04
N GLU A 515 -10.53 20.08 -1.50
CA GLU A 515 -9.31 20.29 -2.31
C GLU A 515 -8.97 19.05 -3.16
N THR A 516 -9.27 17.85 -2.67
CA THR A 516 -9.00 16.59 -3.37
C THR A 516 -9.97 16.34 -4.53
N THR A 517 -11.17 16.92 -4.48
CA THR A 517 -12.27 16.65 -5.42
C THR A 517 -12.92 17.91 -5.99
N PRO A 518 -12.12 18.90 -6.44
CA PRO A 518 -12.65 20.17 -6.91
C PRO A 518 -13.62 19.93 -8.07
N PRO A 519 -14.74 20.67 -8.12
CA PRO A 519 -15.64 20.61 -9.26
C PRO A 519 -14.88 21.03 -10.54
N PRO A 520 -15.23 20.48 -11.72
CA PRO A 520 -14.54 20.81 -12.98
C PRO A 520 -14.49 22.32 -13.29
N GLU A 521 -15.51 23.06 -12.83
CA GLU A 521 -15.68 24.50 -13.03
C GLU A 521 -15.38 25.29 -11.74
N ALA A 522 -14.43 24.84 -10.92
CA ALA A 522 -14.05 25.52 -9.68
C ALA A 522 -13.62 26.97 -9.97
N ARG A 523 -14.46 27.93 -9.54
CA ARG A 523 -14.23 29.36 -9.68
C ARG A 523 -13.33 29.90 -8.55
N PRO A 524 -12.76 31.11 -8.68
CA PRO A 524 -11.92 31.69 -7.63
C PRO A 524 -12.53 31.64 -6.22
N GLU A 525 -13.86 31.81 -6.11
CA GLU A 525 -14.58 31.79 -4.82
C GLU A 525 -14.49 30.42 -4.14
N TYR A 526 -14.42 29.33 -4.90
CA TYR A 526 -14.22 27.99 -4.35
C TYR A 526 -12.89 27.87 -3.61
N PHE A 527 -11.83 28.39 -4.21
CA PHE A 527 -10.49 28.36 -3.62
C PHE A 527 -10.34 29.36 -2.45
N GLN A 528 -11.09 30.47 -2.48
CA GLN A 528 -11.20 31.37 -1.32
C GLN A 528 -11.91 30.70 -0.13
N ASP A 529 -12.98 29.93 -0.37
CA ASP A 529 -13.65 29.13 0.66
C ASP A 529 -12.69 28.09 1.26
N LEU A 530 -11.93 27.38 0.41
CA LEU A 530 -10.88 26.45 0.86
C LEU A 530 -9.84 27.14 1.74
N ALA A 531 -9.32 28.29 1.31
CA ALA A 531 -8.35 29.06 2.09
C ALA A 531 -8.91 29.44 3.46
N LYS A 532 -10.14 29.96 3.50
CA LYS A 532 -10.82 30.33 4.76
C LYS A 532 -10.91 29.15 5.72
N ARG A 533 -11.33 27.98 5.22
CA ARG A 533 -11.44 26.76 6.05
C ARG A 533 -10.09 26.32 6.61
N TYR A 534 -9.03 26.38 5.79
CA TYR A 534 -7.68 26.08 6.25
C TYR A 534 -7.14 27.10 7.27
N ARG A 535 -7.46 28.40 7.14
CA ARG A 535 -7.17 29.40 8.17
C ARG A 535 -7.87 29.08 9.48
N THR A 536 -9.16 28.78 9.43
CA THR A 536 -9.94 28.34 10.60
C THR A 536 -9.34 27.08 11.24
N ALA A 537 -8.92 26.11 10.43
CA ALA A 537 -8.22 24.93 10.93
C ALA A 537 -6.90 25.30 11.63
N ALA A 538 -6.08 26.16 11.04
CA ALA A 538 -4.80 26.60 11.63
C ALA A 538 -4.98 27.30 12.99
N GLU A 539 -6.08 28.03 13.17
CA GLU A 539 -6.44 28.67 14.44
C GLU A 539 -6.85 27.65 15.51
N LEU A 540 -7.65 26.64 15.12
CA LEU A 540 -8.32 25.72 16.03
C LEU A 540 -7.55 24.43 16.32
N LEU A 541 -6.66 23.99 15.43
CA LEU A 541 -5.84 22.78 15.65
C LEU A 541 -4.96 22.95 16.89
N VAL A 542 -4.56 21.85 17.52
CA VAL A 542 -3.68 21.90 18.71
C VAL A 542 -2.22 21.67 18.32
N ASP A 543 -1.97 20.68 17.47
CA ASP A 543 -0.62 20.29 17.04
C ASP A 543 0.02 21.36 16.14
N PRO A 544 1.21 21.90 16.49
CA PRO A 544 1.91 22.91 15.69
C PRO A 544 2.21 22.48 14.25
N ALA A 545 2.50 21.20 14.00
CA ALA A 545 2.79 20.69 12.67
C ALA A 545 1.52 20.71 11.80
N TYR A 546 0.36 20.36 12.37
CA TYR A 546 -0.92 20.47 11.64
C TYR A 546 -1.35 21.92 11.44
N LYS A 547 -1.08 22.82 12.39
CA LYS A 547 -1.29 24.27 12.20
C LYS A 547 -0.49 24.82 11.02
N ALA A 548 0.82 24.52 10.99
CA ALA A 548 1.70 24.98 9.93
C ALA A 548 1.25 24.45 8.56
N ARG A 549 0.89 23.16 8.49
CA ARG A 549 0.36 22.54 7.27
C ARG A 549 -0.95 23.19 6.82
N ALA A 550 -1.86 23.48 7.75
CA ALA A 550 -3.11 24.16 7.43
C ALA A 550 -2.85 25.57 6.89
N ALA A 551 -1.94 26.34 7.51
CA ALA A 551 -1.56 27.67 7.03
C ALA A 551 -0.94 27.63 5.62
N GLU A 552 -0.01 26.69 5.36
CA GLU A 552 0.60 26.51 4.03
C GLU A 552 -0.44 26.21 2.95
N ARG A 553 -1.41 25.33 3.27
CA ARG A 553 -2.50 25.00 2.34
C ARG A 553 -3.45 26.17 2.13
N ALA A 554 -3.70 27.00 3.16
CA ALA A 554 -4.45 28.23 3.00
C ALA A 554 -3.76 29.17 2.00
N ASP A 555 -2.46 29.42 2.18
CA ASP A 555 -1.67 30.28 1.29
C ASP A 555 -1.65 29.73 -0.15
N HIS A 556 -1.57 28.42 -0.32
CA HIS A 556 -1.64 27.77 -1.64
C HIS A 556 -3.01 27.95 -2.29
N ALA A 557 -4.10 27.77 -1.55
CA ALA A 557 -5.46 27.98 -2.06
C ALA A 557 -5.70 29.45 -2.45
N GLU A 558 -5.19 30.42 -1.67
CA GLU A 558 -5.24 31.85 -2.01
C GLU A 558 -4.50 32.15 -3.33
N LYS A 559 -3.31 31.56 -3.54
CA LYS A 559 -2.56 31.69 -4.79
C LYS A 559 -3.32 31.12 -5.99
N ILE A 560 -3.98 29.97 -5.81
CA ILE A 560 -4.83 29.39 -6.88
C ILE A 560 -6.01 30.31 -7.18
N ALA A 561 -6.69 30.83 -6.15
CA ALA A 561 -7.81 31.76 -6.34
C ALA A 561 -7.38 33.01 -7.13
N ALA A 562 -6.24 33.60 -6.78
CA ALA A 562 -5.69 34.77 -7.46
C ALA A 562 -5.34 34.46 -8.93
N ALA A 563 -4.71 33.32 -9.19
CA ALA A 563 -4.37 32.89 -10.55
C ALA A 563 -5.62 32.58 -11.40
N ALA A 564 -6.66 32.01 -10.79
CA ALA A 564 -7.93 31.72 -11.46
C ALA A 564 -8.72 32.99 -11.80
N ALA A 565 -8.58 34.07 -11.02
CA ALA A 565 -9.24 35.35 -11.27
C ALA A 565 -8.58 36.18 -12.39
N GLN A 566 -7.39 35.80 -12.85
CA GLN A 566 -6.67 36.46 -13.96
C GLN A 566 -6.94 35.84 -15.33
N LYS A 567 -7.65 34.70 -15.37
CA LYS A 567 -8.12 34.03 -16.59
C LYS A 567 -9.55 34.45 -16.87
#